data_AF-A0A2H1G6L0-F1
#
_entry.id   AF-A0A2H1G6L0-F1
#
_cell.length_a   1.000
_cell.length_b   1.000
_cell.length_c   1.000
_cell.angle_alpha   90.00
_cell.angle_beta   90.00
_cell.angle_gamma   90.00
#
_symmetry.space_group_name_H-M   'P 1'
#
loop_
_entity.id
_entity.type
_entity.pdbx_description
1 polymer ?
#
loop_
_entity_poly.entity_id
_entity_poly.type
_entity_poly.pdbx_seq_one_letter_code
_entity_poly.pdbx_strand_id
1 'polypeptide(L)'
;MFNSSTKHIFGGSFEGPGAVGTRTKGTAGVPFEPFIDPRPVYGCMDHYQCITFQSAYQKKSLEELRIEDYARGLRYDISEVDEDLPGNQEAGPDQDTYFADTTFEELMDSLHSSRKDFARFFAPLTESLDARPQSAPSTRTVPSKPGIFSAPSSGLFGTKNVGISFQERVRNQPEQSLLEHRKEAQARVEQIDAELSQVRTKRVADLAKEIDTLKVENADLKIRRRIAELKTDELVKTQKGAQEKLVALSEEVATQKMMISDLERQNAELQSREKDLEELVEEFQADVEVSKVRLGRLLSIESRLGQVRRRISSSKDVSKEDEDFEMMRSLFGEL
;
A
#
# COMPACT_ATOMS: atom_id res chain seq x y z
N MET A 1 -54.18 -27.55 -12.04
CA MET A 1 -54.89 -26.29 -12.31
C MET A 1 -54.40 -25.30 -11.27
N PHE A 2 -53.69 -24.19 -11.51
CA PHE A 2 -53.19 -23.41 -12.64
C PHE A 2 -51.83 -22.84 -12.16
N ASN A 3 -50.68 -23.21 -12.73
CA ASN A 3 -49.91 -22.52 -13.79
C ASN A 3 -50.24 -21.06 -14.14
N SER A 4 -49.27 -20.17 -13.91
CA SER A 4 -48.82 -19.08 -14.81
C SER A 4 -47.47 -18.58 -14.23
N SER A 5 -46.28 -18.85 -14.77
CA SER A 5 -45.70 -18.60 -16.11
C SER A 5 -45.62 -17.12 -16.49
N THR A 6 -44.50 -16.49 -16.14
CA THR A 6 -43.89 -15.42 -16.96
C THR A 6 -42.40 -15.74 -17.17
N LYS A 7 -42.15 -16.53 -18.21
CA LYS A 7 -40.96 -16.54 -19.09
C LYS A 7 -40.99 -15.24 -19.93
N HIS A 8 -39.96 -14.59 -20.46
CA HIS A 8 -38.53 -14.83 -20.80
C HIS A 8 -37.89 -13.42 -20.95
N ILE A 9 -36.57 -13.21 -21.02
CA ILE A 9 -35.75 -13.18 -22.26
C ILE A 9 -34.31 -12.85 -21.78
N PHE A 10 -33.34 -13.78 -21.83
CA PHE A 10 -32.43 -14.13 -22.94
C PHE A 10 -31.19 -13.22 -23.05
N GLY A 11 -30.00 -13.78 -22.76
CA GLY A 11 -28.72 -13.29 -23.27
C GLY A 11 -27.57 -13.26 -22.27
N GLY A 12 -26.78 -14.34 -22.16
CA GLY A 12 -25.48 -14.29 -21.46
C GLY A 12 -24.98 -15.63 -20.92
N SER A 13 -24.44 -16.45 -21.80
CA SER A 13 -23.59 -17.65 -21.61
C SER A 13 -23.40 -18.18 -20.17
N PHE A 14 -24.07 -19.30 -19.89
CA PHE A 14 -23.81 -20.19 -18.75
C PHE A 14 -22.72 -21.19 -19.17
N GLU A 15 -21.48 -21.02 -18.72
CA GLU A 15 -20.44 -22.06 -18.77
C GLU A 15 -20.41 -22.81 -17.43
N GLY A 16 -20.66 -24.12 -17.51
CA GLY A 16 -20.64 -25.04 -16.39
C GLY A 16 -19.24 -25.36 -15.85
N PRO A 17 -19.16 -26.23 -14.83
CA PRO A 17 -17.97 -26.42 -14.01
C PRO A 17 -16.98 -27.34 -14.73
N GLY A 18 -15.90 -26.76 -15.27
CA GLY A 18 -14.84 -27.54 -15.91
C GLY A 18 -13.81 -26.68 -16.64
N ALA A 19 -12.83 -26.17 -15.90
CA ALA A 19 -11.48 -25.82 -16.37
C ALA A 19 -11.32 -25.20 -17.78
N VAL A 20 -11.46 -23.88 -17.88
CA VAL A 20 -10.58 -23.03 -18.72
C VAL A 20 -10.37 -21.72 -17.97
N GLY A 21 -9.12 -21.32 -17.77
CA GLY A 21 -8.78 -20.05 -17.14
C GLY A 21 -9.28 -18.88 -17.96
N THR A 22 -10.47 -18.36 -17.62
CA THR A 22 -10.89 -17.01 -17.98
C THR A 22 -9.91 -16.06 -17.31
N ARG A 23 -8.88 -15.65 -18.07
CA ARG A 23 -8.02 -14.54 -17.67
C ARG A 23 -8.92 -13.32 -17.59
N THR A 24 -9.37 -12.99 -16.38
CA THR A 24 -10.16 -11.80 -16.12
C THR A 24 -9.36 -10.60 -16.60
N LYS A 25 -9.94 -9.82 -17.51
CA LYS A 25 -9.22 -8.79 -18.24
C LYS A 25 -9.41 -7.45 -17.53
N GLY A 26 -8.67 -7.23 -16.44
CA GLY A 26 -8.73 -5.97 -15.68
C GLY A 26 -10.05 -5.73 -14.99
N THR A 27 -10.32 -4.50 -14.56
CA THR A 27 -11.46 -4.18 -13.69
C THR A 27 -12.70 -3.67 -14.43
N ALA A 28 -12.58 -3.22 -15.68
CA ALA A 28 -13.63 -2.51 -16.40
C ALA A 28 -14.78 -3.36 -16.99
N GLY A 29 -14.72 -4.69 -16.89
CA GLY A 29 -15.67 -5.58 -17.59
C GLY A 29 -16.71 -6.27 -16.71
N VAL A 30 -16.47 -6.35 -15.39
CA VAL A 30 -17.33 -7.10 -14.47
C VAL A 30 -18.00 -6.13 -13.52
N PRO A 31 -19.35 -6.02 -13.52
CA PRO A 31 -20.07 -5.21 -12.53
C PRO A 31 -19.61 -5.53 -11.12
N PHE A 32 -19.44 -4.51 -10.29
CA PHE A 32 -19.05 -4.74 -8.91
C PHE A 32 -20.19 -5.43 -8.14
N GLU A 33 -20.01 -6.70 -7.81
CA GLU A 33 -20.85 -7.41 -6.86
C GLU A 33 -20.17 -7.40 -5.47
N PRO A 34 -20.82 -6.85 -4.43
CA PRO A 34 -20.27 -6.88 -3.08
C PRO A 34 -20.21 -8.31 -2.57
N PHE A 35 -19.06 -8.70 -2.04
CA PHE A 35 -18.88 -10.01 -1.42
C PHE A 35 -19.45 -9.98 0.00
N ILE A 36 -20.45 -10.81 0.26
CA ILE A 36 -21.08 -11.00 1.56
C ILE A 36 -20.60 -12.33 2.12
N ASP A 37 -19.83 -12.30 3.21
CA ASP A 37 -19.37 -13.52 3.88
C ASP A 37 -20.36 -13.90 5.00
N PRO A 38 -21.13 -15.00 4.85
CA PRO A 38 -21.98 -15.48 5.92
C PRO A 38 -21.13 -16.15 7.01
N ARG A 39 -20.64 -15.37 7.98
CA ARG A 39 -19.98 -15.94 9.16
C ARG A 39 -21.00 -16.71 10.01
N PRO A 40 -20.73 -17.99 10.36
CA PRO A 40 -21.71 -18.83 11.03
C PRO A 40 -21.94 -18.51 12.52
N VAL A 41 -21.18 -17.57 13.12
CA VAL A 41 -21.09 -17.50 14.59
C VAL A 41 -21.93 -16.40 15.24
N TYR A 42 -22.40 -15.35 14.54
CA TYR A 42 -23.13 -14.25 15.24
C TYR A 42 -24.25 -13.56 14.45
N GLY A 43 -24.76 -14.13 13.35
CA GLY A 43 -25.85 -13.51 12.58
C GLY A 43 -25.51 -12.13 11.98
N CYS A 44 -24.24 -11.72 12.03
CA CYS A 44 -23.73 -10.50 11.41
C CYS A 44 -23.10 -10.88 10.05
N MET A 45 -23.42 -10.10 9.02
CA MET A 45 -22.89 -10.26 7.67
C MET A 45 -21.78 -9.23 7.44
N ASP A 46 -20.57 -9.69 7.17
CA ASP A 46 -19.49 -8.77 6.78
C ASP A 46 -19.59 -8.44 5.30
N HIS A 47 -19.51 -7.16 5.01
CA HIS A 47 -19.57 -6.61 3.67
C HIS A 47 -18.17 -6.23 3.24
N TYR A 48 -17.59 -6.98 2.31
CA TYR A 48 -16.27 -6.68 1.79
C TYR A 48 -16.38 -5.87 0.50
N GLN A 49 -15.93 -4.61 0.55
CA GLN A 49 -15.93 -3.68 -0.57
C GLN A 49 -14.60 -3.69 -1.36
N CYS A 50 -13.99 -4.87 -1.55
CA CYS A 50 -12.77 -4.96 -2.34
C CYS A 50 -12.94 -5.95 -3.50
N ILE A 51 -12.58 -5.50 -4.70
CA ILE A 51 -12.71 -6.26 -5.95
C ILE A 51 -11.94 -7.59 -5.91
N THR A 52 -10.88 -7.69 -5.11
CA THR A 52 -10.09 -8.93 -4.96
C THR A 52 -10.84 -10.04 -4.22
N PHE A 53 -11.98 -9.76 -3.57
CA PHE A 53 -12.84 -10.80 -2.98
C PHE A 53 -13.81 -11.42 -3.99
N GLN A 54 -13.95 -10.87 -5.19
CA GLN A 54 -14.74 -11.49 -6.24
C GLN A 54 -13.98 -12.69 -6.81
N SER A 55 -14.72 -13.77 -7.13
CA SER A 55 -14.17 -15.02 -7.68
C SER A 55 -13.31 -14.81 -8.93
N ALA A 56 -13.67 -13.81 -9.74
CA ALA A 56 -12.96 -13.35 -10.92
C ALA A 56 -11.52 -12.85 -10.64
N TYR A 57 -11.28 -12.27 -9.47
CA TYR A 57 -10.06 -11.51 -9.18
C TYR A 57 -9.28 -12.05 -7.97
N GLN A 58 -9.76 -13.12 -7.33
CA GLN A 58 -9.13 -13.72 -6.16
C GLN A 58 -7.67 -14.17 -6.37
N LYS A 59 -7.26 -14.36 -7.63
CA LYS A 59 -5.89 -14.75 -8.01
C LYS A 59 -4.96 -13.58 -8.32
N LYS A 60 -5.43 -12.35 -8.22
CA LYS A 60 -4.67 -11.14 -8.56
C LYS A 60 -4.64 -10.17 -7.40
N SER A 61 -3.49 -9.56 -7.20
CA SER A 61 -3.34 -8.41 -6.32
C SER A 61 -3.95 -7.15 -6.97
N LEU A 62 -4.26 -6.15 -6.14
CA LEU A 62 -4.73 -4.84 -6.62
C LEU A 62 -3.74 -4.18 -7.59
N GLU A 63 -2.44 -4.37 -7.37
CA GLU A 63 -1.40 -3.80 -8.24
C GLU A 63 -1.36 -4.52 -9.61
N GLU A 64 -1.54 -5.84 -9.65
CA GLU A 64 -1.62 -6.58 -10.91
C GLU A 64 -2.85 -6.18 -11.73
N LEU A 65 -4.00 -5.98 -11.07
CA LEU A 65 -5.21 -5.46 -11.73
C LEU A 65 -4.98 -4.07 -12.30
N ARG A 66 -4.33 -3.19 -11.54
CA ARG A 66 -3.97 -1.83 -11.97
C ARG A 66 -3.04 -1.86 -13.19
N ILE A 67 -2.02 -2.71 -13.19
CA ILE A 67 -1.09 -2.87 -14.33
C ILE A 67 -1.85 -3.36 -15.57
N GLU A 68 -2.81 -4.28 -15.42
CA GLU A 68 -3.63 -4.74 -16.53
C GLU A 68 -4.55 -3.67 -17.09
N ASP A 69 -5.11 -2.80 -16.24
CA ASP A 69 -5.92 -1.66 -16.68
C ASP A 69 -5.06 -0.64 -17.42
N TYR A 70 -3.86 -0.33 -16.91
CA TYR A 70 -2.90 0.52 -17.60
C TYR A 70 -2.45 -0.05 -18.95
N ALA A 71 -2.25 -1.36 -19.03
CA ALA A 71 -1.92 -2.03 -20.30
C ALA A 71 -3.05 -1.91 -21.34
N ARG A 72 -4.29 -1.65 -20.90
CA ARG A 72 -5.45 -1.40 -21.78
C ARG A 72 -5.74 0.08 -22.01
N GLY A 73 -4.92 0.98 -21.47
CA GLY A 73 -5.15 2.42 -21.55
C GLY A 73 -6.29 2.92 -20.68
N LEU A 74 -6.84 2.08 -19.79
CA LEU A 74 -7.81 2.50 -18.78
C LEU A 74 -7.05 3.24 -17.68
N ARG A 75 -7.14 4.56 -17.70
CA ARG A 75 -6.54 5.45 -16.69
C ARG A 75 -7.63 5.93 -15.75
N TYR A 76 -7.25 6.36 -14.55
CA TYR A 76 -8.14 6.74 -13.44
C TYR A 76 -8.96 8.03 -13.70
N ASP A 77 -9.07 8.48 -14.95
CA ASP A 77 -9.54 9.82 -15.31
C ASP A 77 -10.30 9.81 -16.65
N ILE A 78 -11.11 8.78 -16.87
CA ILE A 78 -12.11 8.80 -17.95
C ILE A 78 -13.41 9.32 -17.33
N SER A 79 -13.44 10.61 -17.01
CA SER A 79 -14.68 11.36 -17.25
C SER A 79 -14.80 11.44 -18.77
N GLU A 80 -15.52 10.48 -19.37
CA GLU A 80 -16.09 10.65 -20.70
C GLU A 80 -16.96 11.91 -20.63
N VAL A 81 -16.35 13.04 -20.94
CA VAL A 81 -17.06 14.22 -21.39
C VAL A 81 -17.51 13.86 -22.79
N ASP A 82 -18.70 13.28 -22.89
CA ASP A 82 -19.49 13.32 -24.11
C ASP A 82 -19.83 14.79 -24.38
N GLU A 83 -18.88 15.52 -24.96
CA GLU A 83 -19.18 16.74 -25.70
C GLU A 83 -19.93 16.32 -26.95
N ASP A 84 -21.27 16.30 -26.90
CA ASP A 84 -22.16 16.60 -28.03
C ASP A 84 -23.64 16.34 -27.70
N LEU A 85 -24.25 17.09 -26.76
CA LEU A 85 -25.71 17.31 -26.77
C LEU A 85 -26.09 18.69 -26.19
N PRO A 86 -26.84 19.54 -26.94
CA PRO A 86 -27.28 20.84 -26.45
C PRO A 86 -28.66 20.76 -25.77
N GLY A 87 -28.73 21.35 -24.57
CA GLY A 87 -29.94 21.96 -24.01
C GLY A 87 -30.86 21.09 -23.16
N ASN A 88 -30.90 21.35 -21.84
CA ASN A 88 -32.06 22.03 -21.25
C ASN A 88 -31.87 22.38 -19.77
N GLN A 89 -32.51 23.49 -19.42
CA GLN A 89 -32.56 24.21 -18.16
C GLN A 89 -33.41 23.53 -17.06
N GLU A 90 -33.06 23.89 -15.81
CA GLU A 90 -33.91 24.14 -14.64
C GLU A 90 -34.67 22.99 -13.95
N ALA A 91 -34.34 22.75 -12.67
CA ALA A 91 -35.19 23.01 -11.49
C ALA A 91 -34.62 22.32 -10.21
N GLY A 92 -34.45 23.07 -9.10
CA GLY A 92 -34.13 22.54 -7.75
C GLY A 92 -35.38 22.02 -7.00
N PRO A 93 -35.49 22.09 -5.65
CA PRO A 93 -34.48 22.20 -4.58
C PRO A 93 -34.72 21.18 -3.41
N ASP A 94 -34.08 21.42 -2.27
CA ASP A 94 -34.36 20.94 -0.90
C ASP A 94 -33.82 19.57 -0.43
N GLN A 95 -32.83 19.64 0.48
CA GLN A 95 -32.90 18.93 1.76
C GLN A 95 -31.87 19.49 2.76
N ASP A 96 -32.36 20.36 3.65
CA ASP A 96 -31.74 20.64 4.94
C ASP A 96 -31.89 19.43 5.87
N THR A 97 -30.80 18.96 6.46
CA THR A 97 -30.81 18.36 7.81
C THR A 97 -29.44 18.52 8.48
N TYR A 98 -29.37 19.52 9.36
CA TYR A 98 -28.65 19.57 10.64
C TYR A 98 -27.58 18.49 10.91
N PHE A 99 -26.31 18.85 10.80
CA PHE A 99 -25.25 18.42 11.72
C PHE A 99 -24.19 19.54 11.87
N ALA A 100 -24.26 20.23 13.02
CA ALA A 100 -23.25 21.03 13.72
C ALA A 100 -22.12 21.73 12.94
N ASP A 101 -22.23 23.05 12.86
CA ASP A 101 -21.22 24.11 12.98
C ASP A 101 -19.72 23.73 12.89
N THR A 102 -19.24 23.57 11.67
CA THR A 102 -17.97 24.16 11.23
C THR A 102 -18.28 24.88 9.93
N THR A 103 -18.06 26.19 9.86
CA THR A 103 -18.36 26.92 8.62
C THR A 103 -17.43 26.42 7.51
N PHE A 104 -17.99 26.24 6.32
CA PHE A 104 -17.25 25.76 5.15
C PHE A 104 -16.03 26.64 4.82
N GLU A 105 -16.07 27.92 5.18
CA GLU A 105 -14.93 28.84 5.07
C GLU A 105 -13.77 28.46 6.00
N GLU A 106 -14.02 28.06 7.25
CA GLU A 106 -12.96 27.60 8.17
C GLU A 106 -12.36 26.26 7.72
N LEU A 107 -13.20 25.37 7.17
CA LEU A 107 -12.74 24.08 6.66
C LEU A 107 -11.96 24.26 5.35
N MET A 108 -12.36 25.20 4.49
CA MET A 108 -11.62 25.55 3.29
C MET A 108 -10.33 26.31 3.62
N ASP A 109 -10.29 27.18 4.61
CA ASP A 109 -9.04 27.85 5.02
C ASP A 109 -8.02 26.88 5.60
N SER A 110 -8.48 25.90 6.38
CA SER A 110 -7.64 24.77 6.86
C SER A 110 -7.13 23.89 5.70
N LEU A 111 -8.00 23.62 4.70
CA LEU A 111 -7.63 22.84 3.51
C LEU A 111 -6.68 23.59 2.57
N HIS A 112 -6.80 24.92 2.44
CA HIS A 112 -5.91 25.75 1.63
C HIS A 112 -4.56 26.00 2.32
N SER A 113 -4.53 26.03 3.66
CA SER A 113 -3.28 26.07 4.43
C SER A 113 -2.50 24.76 4.29
N SER A 114 -3.19 23.62 4.39
CA SER A 114 -2.61 22.28 4.19
C SER A 114 -2.21 22.00 2.73
N ARG A 115 -2.97 22.49 1.74
CA ARG A 115 -2.61 22.39 0.31
C ARG A 115 -1.38 23.22 -0.07
N LYS A 116 -1.11 24.36 0.59
CA LYS A 116 0.10 25.15 0.32
C LYS A 116 1.38 24.46 0.77
N ASP A 117 1.30 23.62 1.82
CA ASP A 117 2.43 22.83 2.29
C ASP A 117 2.57 21.50 1.53
N PHE A 118 1.45 20.90 1.09
CA PHE A 118 1.47 19.68 0.27
C PHE A 118 1.89 19.94 -1.20
N ALA A 119 1.52 21.10 -1.77
CA ALA A 119 1.91 21.51 -3.13
C ALA A 119 3.42 21.85 -3.25
N ARG A 120 4.13 22.07 -2.14
CA ARG A 120 5.60 22.17 -2.12
C ARG A 120 6.30 20.80 -2.12
N PHE A 121 5.57 19.73 -1.79
CA PHE A 121 6.12 18.38 -1.67
C PHE A 121 5.96 17.53 -2.94
N PHE A 122 4.95 17.83 -3.78
CA PHE A 122 4.61 17.03 -4.97
C PHE A 122 4.29 17.87 -6.22
N ALA A 123 5.05 18.93 -6.51
CA ALA A 123 5.08 19.46 -7.87
C ALA A 123 5.77 18.44 -8.80
N PRO A 124 5.14 17.99 -9.90
CA PRO A 124 5.67 16.90 -10.73
C PRO A 124 6.72 17.43 -11.72
N LEU A 125 7.94 16.92 -11.63
CA LEU A 125 8.83 16.83 -12.80
C LEU A 125 8.37 15.65 -13.65
N THR A 126 7.30 15.85 -14.41
CA THR A 126 7.04 15.03 -15.59
C THR A 126 7.83 15.62 -16.75
N GLU A 127 9.08 15.19 -16.92
CA GLU A 127 9.75 15.31 -18.21
C GLU A 127 10.65 14.10 -18.45
N SER A 128 10.18 13.24 -19.37
CA SER A 128 10.97 12.39 -20.28
C SER A 128 12.07 11.50 -19.69
N LEU A 129 11.70 10.28 -19.32
CA LEU A 129 12.60 9.14 -19.19
C LEU A 129 12.50 8.25 -20.46
N ASP A 130 13.21 8.63 -21.51
CA ASP A 130 13.70 7.69 -22.52
C ASP A 130 15.17 7.38 -22.18
N ALA A 131 15.38 6.37 -21.32
CA ALA A 131 16.71 5.88 -20.97
C ALA A 131 16.78 4.36 -21.16
N ARG A 132 17.25 3.98 -22.36
CA ARG A 132 17.80 2.65 -22.68
C ARG A 132 19.10 2.43 -21.89
N PRO A 133 19.39 1.22 -21.36
CA PRO A 133 20.60 0.99 -20.57
C PRO A 133 21.85 0.97 -21.44
N GLN A 134 22.83 1.82 -21.13
CA GLN A 134 24.21 1.69 -21.59
C GLN A 134 25.00 0.83 -20.60
N SER A 135 25.44 -0.34 -21.06
CA SER A 135 26.56 -1.08 -20.48
C SER A 135 27.88 -0.55 -21.05
N ALA A 136 28.89 -0.47 -20.17
CA ALA A 136 30.24 0.07 -20.34
C ALA A 136 31.14 -0.71 -21.35
N PRO A 137 32.49 -0.60 -21.25
CA PRO A 137 33.36 0.45 -21.75
C PRO A 137 34.26 -0.07 -22.89
N SER A 138 34.46 0.68 -23.96
CA SER A 138 35.46 0.32 -24.99
C SER A 138 36.54 1.37 -25.14
N THR A 139 37.72 0.91 -24.74
CA THR A 139 39.05 1.48 -24.88
C THR A 139 39.30 2.08 -26.25
N ARG A 140 39.63 3.37 -26.22
CA ARG A 140 40.20 4.13 -27.33
C ARG A 140 41.60 3.60 -27.63
N THR A 141 41.68 2.67 -28.59
CA THR A 141 42.95 2.33 -29.24
C THR A 141 42.97 3.00 -30.60
N VAL A 142 43.92 3.91 -30.79
CA VAL A 142 44.19 4.60 -32.05
C VAL A 142 45.10 3.71 -32.89
N PRO A 143 44.72 3.28 -34.10
CA PRO A 143 45.69 2.88 -35.10
C PRO A 143 45.87 4.02 -36.10
N SER A 144 47.07 4.59 -36.07
CA SER A 144 47.66 5.31 -37.19
C SER A 144 47.80 4.35 -38.38
N LYS A 145 47.20 4.71 -39.52
CA LYS A 145 47.66 4.20 -40.82
C LYS A 145 47.33 5.20 -41.94
N PRO A 146 48.32 5.57 -42.77
CA PRO A 146 48.12 6.47 -43.90
C PRO A 146 47.49 5.71 -45.07
N GLY A 147 46.32 6.16 -45.49
CA GLY A 147 45.66 5.69 -46.70
C GLY A 147 46.37 6.26 -47.93
N ILE A 148 47.24 5.44 -48.51
CA ILE A 148 47.77 5.58 -49.87
C ILE A 148 46.58 5.46 -50.82
N PHE A 149 46.11 6.59 -51.38
CA PHE A 149 45.21 6.55 -52.53
C PHE A 149 46.05 6.43 -53.80
N SER A 150 46.01 5.20 -54.32
CA SER A 150 46.53 4.77 -55.59
C SER A 150 45.87 5.53 -56.73
N ALA A 151 46.70 6.11 -57.59
CA ALA A 151 46.30 6.66 -58.87
C ALA A 151 45.88 5.53 -59.83
N PRO A 152 44.77 5.66 -60.58
CA PRO A 152 44.55 4.82 -61.75
C PRO A 152 45.44 5.33 -62.90
N SER A 153 46.55 4.63 -63.12
CA SER A 153 47.27 4.60 -64.38
C SER A 153 46.51 3.72 -65.39
N SER A 154 46.00 4.32 -66.46
CA SER A 154 45.66 3.69 -67.76
C SER A 154 45.17 4.84 -68.66
N GLY A 155 45.95 5.34 -69.62
CA GLY A 155 46.40 4.58 -70.77
C GLY A 155 45.40 4.78 -71.91
N LEU A 156 45.39 5.97 -72.53
CA LEU A 156 44.66 6.19 -73.78
C LEU A 156 45.52 7.04 -74.73
N PHE A 157 46.47 6.37 -75.35
CA PHE A 157 47.18 6.86 -76.53
C PHE A 157 46.18 6.95 -77.69
N GLY A 158 45.60 8.14 -77.87
CA GLY A 158 44.88 8.56 -79.07
C GLY A 158 45.72 9.58 -79.82
N THR A 159 46.69 9.10 -80.59
CA THR A 159 47.48 9.90 -81.52
C THR A 159 46.59 10.42 -82.65
N LYS A 160 46.16 11.68 -82.56
CA LYS A 160 45.91 12.51 -83.73
C LYS A 160 46.59 13.87 -83.51
N ASN A 161 47.71 14.01 -84.20
CA ASN A 161 48.50 15.22 -84.37
C ASN A 161 47.61 16.45 -84.62
N VAL A 162 47.39 17.25 -83.57
CA VAL A 162 47.36 18.71 -83.64
C VAL A 162 48.25 19.18 -82.49
N GLY A 163 49.55 18.95 -82.66
CA GLY A 163 50.59 19.49 -81.79
C GLY A 163 50.65 20.99 -81.96
N ILE A 164 49.84 21.69 -81.18
CA ILE A 164 50.25 22.99 -80.63
C ILE A 164 50.50 22.65 -79.17
N SER A 165 51.78 22.39 -78.87
CA SER A 165 52.22 22.15 -77.50
C SER A 165 51.67 23.25 -76.59
N PHE A 166 51.32 22.95 -75.34
CA PHE A 166 50.98 24.00 -74.36
C PHE A 166 52.10 25.05 -74.32
N GLN A 167 53.34 24.63 -74.58
CA GLN A 167 54.50 25.50 -74.84
C GLN A 167 54.31 26.45 -76.04
N GLU A 168 53.80 26.03 -77.20
CA GLU A 168 53.53 26.90 -78.36
C GLU A 168 52.32 27.82 -78.18
N ARG A 169 51.30 27.40 -77.43
CA ARG A 169 50.13 28.26 -77.17
C ARG A 169 50.48 29.41 -76.21
N VAL A 170 51.40 29.16 -75.27
CA VAL A 170 52.00 30.20 -74.41
C VAL A 170 53.00 31.08 -75.17
N ARG A 171 53.67 30.54 -76.20
CA ARG A 171 54.66 31.27 -77.02
C ARG A 171 54.04 32.31 -77.97
N ASN A 172 52.78 32.13 -78.36
CA ASN A 172 52.04 33.02 -79.27
C ASN A 172 50.98 33.90 -78.57
N GLN A 173 50.90 33.87 -77.23
CA GLN A 173 50.12 34.87 -76.50
C GLN A 173 50.95 36.15 -76.40
N PRO A 174 50.37 37.34 -76.68
CA PRO A 174 51.06 38.59 -76.45
C PRO A 174 51.45 38.66 -74.96
N GLU A 175 52.71 39.00 -74.65
CA GLU A 175 53.24 39.01 -73.27
C GLU A 175 52.35 39.77 -72.27
N GLN A 176 51.57 40.74 -72.76
CA GLN A 176 50.56 41.48 -72.01
C GLN A 176 49.45 40.58 -71.44
N SER A 177 48.96 39.58 -72.17
CA SER A 177 47.91 38.65 -71.71
C SER A 177 48.40 37.75 -70.57
N LEU A 178 49.65 37.29 -70.62
CA LEU A 178 50.25 36.49 -69.54
C LEU A 178 50.47 37.32 -68.27
N LEU A 179 50.82 38.61 -68.42
CA LEU A 179 50.98 39.53 -67.31
C LEU A 179 49.62 39.81 -66.63
N GLU A 180 48.56 39.98 -67.41
CA GLU A 180 47.19 40.15 -66.89
C GLU A 180 46.70 38.90 -66.14
N HIS A 181 46.89 37.70 -66.70
CA HIS A 181 46.53 36.46 -66.00
C HIS A 181 47.32 36.26 -64.70
N ARG A 182 48.59 36.68 -64.64
CA ARG A 182 49.36 36.65 -63.39
C ARG A 182 48.81 37.63 -62.35
N LYS A 183 48.45 38.85 -62.76
CA LYS A 183 47.82 39.84 -61.87
C LYS A 183 46.46 39.34 -61.35
N GLU A 184 45.66 38.73 -62.23
CA GLU A 184 44.38 38.14 -61.85
C GLU A 184 44.56 36.96 -60.88
N ALA A 185 45.53 36.08 -61.13
CA ALA A 185 45.84 34.98 -60.22
C ALA A 185 46.34 35.47 -58.86
N GLN A 186 47.17 36.52 -58.83
CA GLN A 186 47.60 37.17 -57.58
C GLN A 186 46.42 37.76 -56.82
N ALA A 187 45.52 38.49 -57.49
CA ALA A 187 44.31 39.03 -56.86
C ALA A 187 43.40 37.93 -56.28
N ARG A 188 43.27 36.78 -56.96
CA ARG A 188 42.53 35.62 -56.46
C ARG A 188 43.18 35.01 -55.21
N VAL A 189 44.51 34.92 -55.17
CA VAL A 189 45.23 34.45 -53.98
C VAL A 189 45.01 35.40 -52.80
N GLU A 190 45.14 36.71 -53.02
CA GLU A 190 44.88 37.72 -51.99
C GLU A 190 43.44 37.68 -51.47
N GLN A 191 42.46 37.48 -52.36
CA GLN A 191 41.06 37.29 -51.98
C GLN A 191 40.88 36.03 -51.12
N ILE A 192 41.44 34.89 -51.53
CA ILE A 192 41.34 33.63 -50.78
C ILE A 192 41.99 33.78 -49.40
N ASP A 193 43.14 34.45 -49.31
CA ASP A 193 43.81 34.69 -48.03
C ASP A 193 42.97 35.60 -47.11
N ALA A 194 42.32 36.62 -47.66
CA ALA A 194 41.41 37.48 -46.92
C ALA A 194 40.18 36.70 -46.41
N GLU A 195 39.59 35.86 -47.26
CA GLU A 195 38.46 34.98 -46.90
C GLU A 195 38.87 33.96 -45.83
N LEU A 196 40.01 33.30 -45.98
CA LEU A 196 40.55 32.36 -44.99
C LEU A 196 40.80 33.05 -43.65
N SER A 197 41.37 34.24 -43.66
CA SER A 197 41.57 35.04 -42.45
C SER A 197 40.24 35.41 -41.78
N GLN A 198 39.25 35.81 -42.56
CA GLN A 198 37.91 36.13 -42.05
C GLN A 198 37.20 34.89 -41.47
N VAL A 199 37.28 33.75 -42.14
CA VAL A 199 36.69 32.49 -41.66
C VAL A 199 37.37 32.03 -40.37
N ARG A 200 38.71 32.09 -40.32
CA ARG A 200 39.47 31.73 -39.10
C ARG A 200 39.10 32.61 -37.92
N THR A 201 39.07 33.93 -38.11
CA THR A 201 38.74 34.87 -37.04
C THR A 201 37.31 34.69 -36.53
N LYS A 202 36.33 34.56 -37.44
CA LYS A 202 34.94 34.26 -37.07
C LYS A 202 34.81 32.93 -36.33
N ARG A 203 35.38 31.85 -36.87
CA ARG A 203 35.28 30.51 -36.26
C ARG A 203 35.94 30.45 -34.89
N VAL A 204 37.10 31.09 -34.72
CA VAL A 204 37.79 31.16 -33.42
C VAL A 204 36.97 31.97 -32.42
N ALA A 205 36.37 33.08 -32.83
CA ALA A 205 35.51 33.88 -31.97
C ALA A 205 34.25 33.12 -31.52
N ASP A 206 33.61 32.38 -32.43
CA ASP A 206 32.42 31.59 -32.11
C ASP A 206 32.76 30.42 -31.18
N LEU A 207 33.86 29.70 -31.45
CA LEU A 207 34.35 28.63 -30.57
C LEU A 207 34.75 29.17 -29.18
N ALA A 208 35.33 30.37 -29.09
CA ALA A 208 35.65 30.98 -27.81
C ALA A 208 34.38 31.26 -26.99
N LYS A 209 33.32 31.77 -27.62
CA LYS A 209 32.02 31.98 -26.96
C LYS A 209 31.43 30.65 -26.48
N GLU A 210 31.44 29.61 -27.31
CA GLU A 210 30.94 28.27 -26.96
C GLU A 210 31.72 27.66 -25.79
N ILE A 211 33.05 27.83 -25.77
CA ILE A 211 33.89 27.39 -24.64
C ILE A 211 33.49 28.11 -23.36
N ASP A 212 33.21 29.42 -23.41
CA ASP A 212 32.84 30.18 -22.23
C ASP A 212 31.43 29.84 -21.73
N THR A 213 30.47 29.57 -22.62
CA THR A 213 29.14 29.06 -22.21
C THR A 213 29.24 27.68 -21.56
N LEU A 214 30.04 26.77 -22.15
CA LEU A 214 30.24 25.43 -21.59
C LEU A 214 30.97 25.44 -20.24
N LYS A 215 31.85 26.41 -19.99
CA LYS A 215 32.49 26.57 -18.68
C LYS A 215 31.48 26.95 -17.60
N VAL A 216 30.56 27.87 -17.91
CA VAL A 216 29.51 28.29 -16.98
C VAL A 216 28.55 27.13 -16.69
N GLU A 217 28.11 26.41 -17.71
CA GLU A 217 27.24 25.24 -17.55
C GLU A 217 27.92 24.14 -16.71
N ASN A 218 29.20 23.86 -16.95
CA ASN A 218 29.95 22.90 -16.14
C ASN A 218 30.08 23.33 -14.67
N ALA A 219 30.18 24.63 -14.40
CA ALA A 219 30.20 25.13 -13.02
C ALA A 219 28.84 24.93 -12.34
N ASP A 220 27.74 25.23 -13.04
CA ASP A 220 26.38 25.03 -12.52
C ASP A 220 26.10 23.54 -12.26
N LEU A 221 26.46 22.65 -13.20
CA LEU A 221 26.29 21.20 -13.03
C LEU A 221 27.07 20.66 -11.82
N LYS A 222 28.26 21.20 -11.53
CA LYS A 222 29.02 20.83 -10.32
C LYS A 222 28.31 21.26 -9.04
N ILE A 223 27.73 22.45 -9.03
CA ILE A 223 26.95 22.95 -7.87
C ILE A 223 25.71 22.08 -7.67
N ARG A 224 24.94 21.80 -8.74
CA ARG A 224 23.76 20.94 -8.68
C ARG A 224 24.10 19.54 -8.17
N ARG A 225 25.20 18.96 -8.66
CA ARG A 225 25.71 17.67 -8.15
C ARG A 225 25.97 17.73 -6.65
N ARG A 226 26.65 18.78 -6.18
CA ARG A 226 26.97 18.91 -4.75
C ARG A 226 25.72 19.07 -3.89
N ILE A 227 24.73 19.82 -4.35
CA ILE A 227 23.44 19.97 -3.66
C ILE A 227 22.72 18.62 -3.59
N ALA A 228 22.73 17.85 -4.68
CA ALA A 228 22.12 16.53 -4.71
C ALA A 228 22.82 15.57 -3.73
N GLU A 229 24.15 15.57 -3.68
CA GLU A 229 24.95 14.77 -2.72
C GLU A 229 24.59 15.10 -1.26
N LEU A 230 24.53 16.40 -0.91
CA LEU A 230 24.15 16.82 0.44
C LEU A 230 22.73 16.39 0.80
N LYS A 231 21.79 16.51 -0.14
CA LYS A 231 20.41 16.05 0.07
C LYS A 231 20.34 14.54 0.27
N THR A 232 21.14 13.76 -0.45
CA THR A 232 21.20 12.30 -0.25
C THR A 232 21.79 11.94 1.12
N ASP A 233 22.82 12.65 1.60
CA ASP A 233 23.41 12.42 2.91
C ASP A 233 22.42 12.71 4.05
N GLU A 234 21.64 13.79 3.93
CA GLU A 234 20.59 14.14 4.89
C GLU A 234 19.49 13.07 4.93
N LEU A 235 19.03 12.59 3.76
CA LEU A 235 18.04 11.52 3.67
C LEU A 235 18.55 10.21 4.27
N VAL A 236 19.81 9.86 4.04
CA VAL A 236 20.43 8.66 4.66
C VAL A 236 20.49 8.80 6.18
N LYS A 237 20.81 9.99 6.70
CA LYS A 237 20.84 10.24 8.14
C LYS A 237 19.45 10.13 8.78
N THR A 238 18.42 10.70 8.15
CA THR A 238 17.04 10.59 8.66
C THR A 238 16.52 9.17 8.57
N GLN A 239 16.83 8.45 7.47
CA GLN A 239 16.50 7.03 7.31
C GLN A 239 17.14 6.17 8.41
N LYS A 240 18.43 6.40 8.70
CA LYS A 240 19.12 5.68 9.78
C LYS A 240 18.47 5.92 11.14
N GLY A 241 18.16 7.18 11.46
CA GLY A 241 17.48 7.50 12.72
C GLY A 241 16.07 6.91 12.81
N ALA A 242 15.34 6.83 11.70
CA ALA A 242 14.05 6.14 11.66
C ALA A 242 14.19 4.62 11.85
N GLN A 243 15.23 4.01 11.27
CA GLN A 243 15.53 2.59 11.42
C GLN A 243 15.89 2.23 12.87
N GLU A 244 16.69 3.06 13.54
CA GLU A 244 17.02 2.88 14.97
C GLU A 244 15.75 2.94 15.85
N LYS A 245 14.83 3.87 15.59
CA LYS A 245 13.54 3.94 16.28
C LYS A 245 12.67 2.71 16.04
N LEU A 246 12.66 2.18 14.82
CA LEU A 246 11.90 0.98 14.48
C LEU A 246 12.42 -0.25 15.23
N VAL A 247 13.74 -0.40 15.33
CA VAL A 247 14.37 -1.47 16.13
C VAL A 247 13.98 -1.35 17.60
N ALA A 248 14.08 -0.15 18.19
CA ALA A 248 13.69 0.07 19.59
C ALA A 248 12.22 -0.26 19.86
N LEU A 249 11.31 0.18 18.98
CA LEU A 249 9.88 -0.16 19.09
C LEU A 249 9.63 -1.67 18.92
N SER A 250 10.39 -2.34 18.06
CA SER A 250 10.28 -3.80 17.89
C SER A 250 10.70 -4.55 19.15
N GLU A 251 11.72 -4.08 19.87
CA GLU A 251 12.15 -4.66 21.15
C GLU A 251 11.09 -4.45 22.23
N GLU A 252 10.49 -3.26 22.30
CA GLU A 252 9.39 -2.97 23.24
C GLU A 252 8.16 -3.84 22.98
N VAL A 253 7.78 -4.04 21.71
CA VAL A 253 6.68 -4.94 21.36
C VAL A 253 6.99 -6.39 21.78
N ALA A 254 8.24 -6.82 21.68
CA ALA A 254 8.64 -8.16 22.11
C ALA A 254 8.52 -8.33 23.64
N THR A 255 8.94 -7.34 24.43
CA THR A 255 8.81 -7.38 25.89
C THR A 255 7.35 -7.34 26.32
N GLN A 256 6.52 -6.50 25.68
CA GLN A 256 5.08 -6.45 25.95
C GLN A 256 4.39 -7.79 25.65
N LYS A 257 4.74 -8.46 24.55
CA LYS A 257 4.21 -9.79 24.23
C LYS A 257 4.56 -10.83 25.28
N MET A 258 5.78 -10.79 25.81
CA MET A 258 6.17 -11.67 26.92
C MET A 258 5.33 -11.40 28.17
N MET A 259 5.15 -10.13 28.54
CA MET A 259 4.32 -9.75 29.69
C MET A 259 2.87 -10.19 29.54
N ILE A 260 2.28 -10.06 28.35
CA ILE A 260 0.92 -10.54 28.05
C ILE A 260 0.85 -12.06 28.23
N SER A 261 1.83 -12.81 27.72
CA SER A 261 1.87 -14.27 27.85
C SER A 261 1.95 -14.72 29.31
N ASP A 262 2.73 -14.01 30.14
CA ASP A 262 2.82 -14.28 31.57
C ASP A 262 1.50 -13.98 32.31
N LEU A 263 0.82 -12.89 31.95
CA LEU A 263 -0.49 -12.53 32.51
C LEU A 263 -1.58 -13.53 32.11
N GLU A 264 -1.58 -14.00 30.87
CA GLU A 264 -2.49 -15.05 30.40
C GLU A 264 -2.31 -16.35 31.19
N ARG A 265 -1.06 -16.72 31.46
CA ARG A 265 -0.73 -17.88 32.30
C ARG A 265 -1.24 -17.69 33.75
N GLN A 266 -1.01 -16.52 34.34
CA GLN A 266 -1.50 -16.23 35.70
C GLN A 266 -3.02 -16.27 35.77
N ASN A 267 -3.72 -15.73 34.77
CA ASN A 267 -5.18 -15.78 34.71
C ASN A 267 -5.69 -17.22 34.61
N ALA A 268 -5.04 -18.08 33.82
CA ALA A 268 -5.42 -19.49 33.73
C ALA A 268 -5.23 -20.24 35.07
N GLU A 269 -4.16 -19.95 35.81
CA GLU A 269 -3.92 -20.50 37.14
C GLU A 269 -4.98 -20.03 38.16
N LEU A 270 -5.31 -18.74 38.14
CA LEU A 270 -6.36 -18.18 38.99
C LEU A 270 -7.74 -18.78 38.69
N GLN A 271 -8.09 -18.96 37.42
CA GLN A 271 -9.35 -19.61 37.03
C GLN A 271 -9.42 -21.06 37.50
N SER A 272 -8.31 -21.82 37.41
CA SER A 272 -8.26 -23.18 37.96
C SER A 272 -8.51 -23.17 39.46
N ARG A 273 -7.86 -22.25 40.20
CA ARG A 273 -8.02 -22.13 41.65
C ARG A 273 -9.42 -21.69 42.06
N GLU A 274 -10.05 -20.80 41.29
CA GLU A 274 -11.43 -20.39 41.50
C GLU A 274 -12.37 -21.59 41.40
N LYS A 275 -12.20 -22.40 40.35
CA LYS A 275 -12.97 -23.64 40.17
C LYS A 275 -12.77 -24.62 41.34
N ASP A 276 -11.53 -24.85 41.78
CA ASP A 276 -11.25 -25.73 42.92
C ASP A 276 -11.93 -25.23 44.21
N LEU A 277 -11.99 -23.91 44.41
CA LEU A 277 -12.69 -23.29 45.55
C LEU A 277 -14.21 -23.40 45.43
N GLU A 278 -14.77 -23.27 44.23
CA GLU A 278 -16.20 -23.49 43.98
C GLU A 278 -16.59 -24.93 44.33
N GLU A 279 -15.82 -25.92 43.88
CA GLU A 279 -16.03 -27.35 44.21
C GLU A 279 -15.98 -27.58 45.74
N LEU A 280 -15.01 -26.97 46.44
CA LEU A 280 -14.90 -27.07 47.89
C LEU A 280 -16.09 -26.42 48.63
N VAL A 281 -16.60 -25.29 48.11
CA VAL A 281 -17.79 -24.63 48.68
C VAL A 281 -19.02 -25.50 48.51
N GLU A 282 -19.20 -26.16 47.37
CA GLU A 282 -20.30 -27.11 47.15
C GLU A 282 -20.22 -28.31 48.12
N GLU A 283 -19.01 -28.85 48.36
CA GLU A 283 -18.80 -29.92 49.34
C GLU A 283 -19.19 -29.48 50.76
N PHE A 284 -18.73 -28.31 51.20
CA PHE A 284 -19.10 -27.77 52.51
C PHE A 284 -20.61 -27.50 52.65
N GLN A 285 -21.26 -27.02 51.59
CA GLN A 285 -22.70 -26.83 51.59
C GLN A 285 -23.45 -28.16 51.78
N ALA A 286 -23.01 -29.22 51.10
CA ALA A 286 -23.57 -30.56 51.27
C ALA A 286 -23.41 -31.07 52.72
N ASP A 287 -22.23 -30.89 53.32
CA ASP A 287 -21.96 -31.26 54.71
C ASP A 287 -22.83 -30.51 55.73
N VAL A 288 -23.09 -29.22 55.47
CA VAL A 288 -24.01 -28.41 56.27
C VAL A 288 -25.42 -28.96 56.19
N GLU A 289 -25.91 -29.35 55.01
CA GLU A 289 -27.24 -29.95 54.86
C GLU A 289 -27.35 -31.30 55.59
N VAL A 290 -26.32 -32.15 55.49
CA VAL A 290 -26.25 -33.41 56.26
C VAL A 290 -26.31 -33.13 57.77
N SER A 291 -25.61 -32.10 58.23
CA SER A 291 -25.58 -31.70 59.64
C SER A 291 -26.94 -31.15 60.12
N LYS A 292 -27.63 -30.35 59.30
CA LYS A 292 -29.00 -29.89 59.59
C LYS A 292 -29.97 -31.06 59.78
N VAL A 293 -29.90 -32.07 58.93
CA VAL A 293 -30.73 -33.29 59.06
C VAL A 293 -30.43 -34.03 60.37
N ARG A 294 -29.16 -34.17 60.73
CA ARG A 294 -28.75 -34.80 62.01
C ARG A 294 -29.30 -34.03 63.21
N LEU A 295 -29.20 -32.70 63.20
CA LEU A 295 -29.77 -31.85 64.26
C LEU A 295 -31.29 -32.00 64.37
N GLY A 296 -32.00 -32.05 63.24
CA GLY A 296 -33.45 -32.30 63.24
C GLY A 296 -33.83 -33.63 63.91
N ARG A 297 -33.05 -34.70 63.69
CA ARG A 297 -33.26 -36.00 64.36
C ARG A 297 -33.01 -35.91 65.88
N LEU A 298 -31.96 -35.21 66.30
CA LEU A 298 -31.66 -35.02 67.74
C LEU A 298 -32.77 -34.27 68.46
N LEU A 299 -33.30 -33.19 67.86
CA LEU A 299 -34.43 -32.44 68.42
C LEU A 299 -35.69 -33.31 68.56
N SER A 300 -35.94 -34.21 67.60
CA SER A 300 -37.04 -35.18 67.69
C SER A 300 -36.85 -36.15 68.87
N ILE A 301 -35.63 -36.66 69.05
CA ILE A 301 -35.27 -37.53 70.19
C ILE A 301 -35.47 -36.78 71.51
N GLU A 302 -35.01 -35.54 71.61
CA GLU A 302 -35.16 -34.71 72.80
C GLU A 302 -36.64 -34.49 73.17
N SER A 303 -37.48 -34.19 72.17
CA SER A 303 -38.94 -34.09 72.37
C SER A 303 -39.56 -35.38 72.91
N ARG A 304 -39.18 -36.54 72.35
CA ARG A 304 -39.62 -37.85 72.82
C ARG A 304 -39.16 -38.13 74.25
N LEU A 305 -37.90 -37.83 74.58
CA LEU A 305 -37.38 -37.95 75.94
C LEU A 305 -38.14 -37.05 76.91
N GLY A 306 -38.48 -35.82 76.50
CA GLY A 306 -39.34 -34.91 77.28
C GLY A 306 -40.73 -35.50 77.55
N GLN A 307 -41.35 -36.14 76.56
CA GLN A 307 -42.63 -36.86 76.75
C GLN A 307 -42.50 -38.04 77.72
N VAL A 308 -41.47 -38.87 77.55
CA VAL A 308 -41.21 -40.00 78.45
C VAL A 308 -40.97 -39.51 79.88
N ARG A 309 -40.18 -38.45 80.06
CA ARG A 309 -39.94 -37.84 81.38
C ARG A 309 -41.24 -37.40 82.04
N ARG A 310 -42.14 -36.73 81.31
CA ARG A 310 -43.47 -36.34 81.83
C ARG A 310 -44.30 -37.56 82.26
N ARG A 311 -44.32 -38.63 81.46
CA ARG A 311 -45.05 -39.87 81.80
C ARG A 311 -44.50 -40.56 83.05
N ILE A 312 -43.17 -40.57 83.21
CA ILE A 312 -42.54 -41.11 84.42
C ILE A 312 -42.92 -40.27 85.64
N SER A 313 -42.90 -38.94 85.53
CA SER A 313 -43.34 -38.06 86.62
C SER A 313 -44.79 -38.34 87.02
N SER A 314 -45.73 -38.39 86.06
CA SER A 314 -47.13 -38.69 86.37
C SER A 314 -47.33 -40.08 86.99
N SER A 315 -46.56 -41.08 86.57
CA SER A 315 -46.62 -42.42 87.17
C SER A 315 -46.12 -42.46 88.61
N LYS A 316 -45.13 -41.62 88.96
CA LYS A 316 -44.65 -41.48 90.34
C LYS A 316 -45.68 -40.80 91.25
N ASP A 317 -46.46 -39.89 90.69
CA ASP A 317 -47.54 -39.24 91.45
C ASP A 317 -48.66 -40.24 91.71
N VAL A 318 -49.03 -41.08 90.74
CA VAL A 318 -50.02 -42.16 90.93
C VAL A 318 -49.54 -43.19 91.98
N SER A 319 -48.27 -43.58 91.97
CA SER A 319 -47.76 -44.52 93.00
C SER A 319 -47.81 -43.93 94.42
N LYS A 320 -47.71 -42.60 94.57
CA LYS A 320 -47.91 -41.96 95.88
C LYS A 320 -49.37 -41.97 96.29
N GLU A 321 -50.28 -41.72 95.35
CA GLU A 321 -51.72 -41.86 95.62
C GLU A 321 -52.05 -43.30 96.03
N ASP A 322 -51.47 -44.30 95.36
CA ASP A 322 -51.62 -45.72 95.74
C ASP A 322 -51.06 -46.01 97.14
N GLU A 323 -49.87 -45.48 97.49
CA GLU A 323 -49.29 -45.59 98.84
C GLU A 323 -50.17 -44.89 99.91
N ASP A 324 -50.71 -43.71 99.61
CA ASP A 324 -51.63 -42.97 100.48
C ASP A 324 -52.96 -43.72 100.66
N PHE A 325 -53.48 -44.33 99.59
CA PHE A 325 -54.67 -45.19 99.63
C PHE A 325 -54.44 -46.45 100.46
N GLU A 326 -53.27 -47.09 100.34
CA GLU A 326 -52.91 -48.28 101.12
C GLU A 326 -52.75 -47.93 102.62
N MET A 327 -52.17 -46.77 102.93
CA MET A 327 -52.08 -46.24 104.29
C MET A 327 -53.46 -45.95 104.90
N MET A 328 -54.36 -45.33 104.12
CA MET A 328 -55.75 -45.10 104.53
C MET A 328 -56.51 -46.41 104.75
N ARG A 329 -56.30 -47.42 103.90
CA ARG A 329 -56.91 -48.75 104.05
C ARG A 329 -56.44 -49.45 105.33
N SER A 330 -55.16 -49.32 105.69
CA SER A 330 -54.62 -49.82 106.95
C SER A 330 -55.23 -49.13 108.17
N LEU A 331 -55.48 -47.82 108.11
CA LEU A 331 -56.04 -47.05 109.23
C LEU A 331 -57.54 -47.33 109.46
N PHE A 332 -58.31 -47.61 108.40
CA PHE A 332 -59.76 -47.84 108.49
C PHE A 332 -60.17 -49.32 108.50
N GLY A 333 -59.24 -50.25 108.28
CA GLY A 333 -59.49 -51.71 108.30
C GLY A 333 -59.41 -52.38 109.67
N GLU A 334 -59.04 -51.65 110.74
CA GLU A 334 -58.95 -52.14 112.13
C GLU A 334 -60.13 -51.70 113.04
N LEU A 335 -61.21 -51.15 112.45
CA LEU A 335 -62.51 -50.94 113.10
C LEU A 335 -63.44 -52.11 112.77
#